data_AF-A0A947TMZ3-F1
#
_entry.id   AF-A0A947TMZ3-F1
#
_cell.length_a   1.000
_cell.length_b   1.000
_cell.length_c   1.000
_cell.angle_alpha   90.00
_cell.angle_beta   90.00
_cell.angle_gamma   90.00
#
_symmetry.space_group_name_H-M   'P 1'
#
loop_
_entity.id
_entity.type
_entity.pdbx_description
1 polymer ?
#
loop_
_entity_poly.entity_id
_entity_poly.type
_entity_poly.pdbx_seq_one_letter_code
_entity_poly.pdbx_strand_id
1 'polypeptide(L)'
;MSIHLEQEVADYSARRMRLATAITDYADWLDRQHGIDAERTLRLADTASGLRQDKLVVAFVAEFSRGKTELINALFFADHGQRLLPSDAGRTTMCPTELYASADEPPSLRLLPIETRSRDESLARLKHMPIEWCRVLLDPSDPRQLQESLKKLTETKSMAAADAIEMGLWDSEDPSERHLLRDDGTVEVPAWRYGMVNYPHPLLQAGLTILDTPGLNALGAEPELTLSVIPNAHAVMYLLATDTGVTRSDLEIWQKHVHRHANYHVAVLNKIDMLWDELKSDSEVQATIERQAEETARVLKLPRSRVFTVSAQKALVATIRGDAALRVRSGIESLEYLLAHQVIPARRDMLYHAVSHEVVSLLDESQVDLSARLKRSSDELIQLSQLSGKNRELIEQTRATLQKEKDSYDATADQFRVTRKMVQKQGEHLVSQLSDDTLSVICKAGRAAMESSLTTRGLTSGIRQLSGQMVERLQHATRLADNILDVLDQAYTRFHRQHNLPKMQVPRLDLGAYRNRLEALTRETEAFCKDPANLMLEKRFMIRRFYAGLAEESRKAFNLARVEAERWLRIALDPIMTRIREHKQYLDTRLASLQRILENMGTLHSRMAQVKQEIGELRQDKVQLGRIAAQLVA
;
A
#
# COMPACT_ATOMS: atom_id res chain seq x y z
N MET A 1 -29.51 3.33 4.15
CA MET A 1 -28.29 3.87 3.50
C MET A 1 -28.52 4.04 1.99
N SER A 2 -27.73 4.87 1.28
CA SER A 2 -27.84 4.90 -0.20
C SER A 2 -27.40 3.55 -0.76
N ILE A 3 -28.35 2.82 -1.37
CA ILE A 3 -28.15 1.52 -2.03
C ILE A 3 -26.92 1.55 -2.97
N HIS A 4 -26.62 2.71 -3.55
CA HIS A 4 -25.49 2.91 -4.45
C HIS A 4 -24.12 2.80 -3.78
N LEU A 5 -23.94 3.28 -2.54
CA LEU A 5 -22.64 3.19 -1.86
C LEU A 5 -22.32 1.74 -1.50
N GLU A 6 -23.29 0.98 -1.01
CA GLU A 6 -23.13 -0.44 -0.72
C GLU A 6 -22.80 -1.25 -1.98
N GLN A 7 -23.51 -0.97 -3.08
CA GLN A 7 -23.26 -1.61 -4.38
C GLN A 7 -21.85 -1.33 -4.89
N GLU A 8 -21.40 -0.07 -4.89
CA GLU A 8 -20.06 0.27 -5.40
C GLU A 8 -18.93 -0.34 -4.55
N VAL A 9 -19.06 -0.39 -3.22
CA VAL A 9 -18.05 -1.06 -2.37
C VAL A 9 -18.10 -2.58 -2.58
N ALA A 10 -19.29 -3.18 -2.71
CA ALA A 10 -19.42 -4.61 -2.99
C ALA A 10 -18.83 -4.98 -4.36
N ASP A 11 -19.09 -4.19 -5.39
CA ASP A 11 -18.55 -4.36 -6.73
C ASP A 11 -17.02 -4.21 -6.75
N TYR A 12 -16.49 -3.21 -6.03
CA TYR A 12 -15.05 -3.06 -5.81
C TYR A 12 -14.44 -4.33 -5.20
N SER A 13 -15.05 -4.84 -4.12
CA SER A 13 -14.62 -6.05 -3.42
C SER A 13 -14.65 -7.29 -4.31
N ALA A 14 -15.74 -7.51 -5.03
CA ALA A 14 -15.92 -8.65 -5.93
C ALA A 14 -14.91 -8.63 -7.07
N ARG A 15 -14.68 -7.46 -7.69
CA ARG A 15 -13.71 -7.32 -8.78
C ARG A 15 -12.29 -7.56 -8.29
N ARG A 16 -11.93 -7.02 -7.13
CA ARG A 16 -10.63 -7.23 -6.48
C ARG A 16 -10.38 -8.71 -6.19
N MET A 17 -11.38 -9.43 -5.69
CA MET A 17 -11.29 -10.87 -5.44
C MET A 17 -11.11 -11.66 -6.74
N ARG A 18 -11.86 -11.31 -7.80
CA ARG A 18 -11.69 -11.92 -9.14
C ARG A 18 -10.27 -11.74 -9.67
N LEU A 19 -9.72 -10.52 -9.55
CA LEU A 19 -8.35 -10.22 -9.97
C LEU A 19 -7.33 -11.06 -9.16
N ALA A 20 -7.49 -11.15 -7.85
CA ALA A 20 -6.63 -11.97 -7.00
C ALA A 20 -6.70 -13.47 -7.36
N THR A 21 -7.89 -14.00 -7.66
CA THR A 21 -8.07 -15.37 -8.13
C THR A 21 -7.37 -15.60 -9.46
N ALA A 22 -7.57 -14.72 -10.46
CA ALA A 22 -6.92 -14.85 -11.77
C ALA A 22 -5.39 -14.81 -11.68
N ILE A 23 -4.83 -13.99 -10.78
CA ILE A 23 -3.38 -13.95 -10.50
C ILE A 23 -2.91 -15.25 -9.83
N THR A 24 -3.72 -15.81 -8.93
CA THR A 24 -3.43 -17.11 -8.28
C THR A 24 -3.43 -18.23 -9.32
N ASP A 25 -4.44 -18.28 -10.19
CA ASP A 25 -4.53 -19.27 -11.28
C ASP A 25 -3.34 -19.15 -12.25
N TYR A 26 -2.88 -17.93 -12.51
CA TYR A 26 -1.68 -17.69 -13.31
C TYR A 26 -0.41 -18.19 -12.62
N ALA A 27 -0.26 -17.93 -11.32
CA ALA A 27 0.86 -18.42 -10.52
C ALA A 27 0.91 -19.97 -10.53
N ASP A 28 -0.23 -20.63 -10.33
CA ASP A 28 -0.35 -22.10 -10.36
C ASP A 28 -0.09 -22.69 -11.75
N TRP A 29 -0.40 -21.95 -12.83
CA TRP A 29 -0.05 -22.34 -14.19
C TRP A 29 1.47 -22.23 -14.43
N LEU A 30 2.09 -21.13 -13.99
CA LEU A 30 3.54 -20.93 -14.08
C LEU A 30 4.32 -22.00 -13.32
N ASP A 31 3.89 -22.34 -12.10
CA ASP A 31 4.55 -23.34 -11.25
C ASP A 31 4.58 -24.73 -11.91
N ARG A 32 3.49 -25.10 -12.62
CA ARG A 32 3.42 -26.35 -13.39
C ARG A 32 4.33 -26.36 -14.63
N GLN A 33 4.48 -25.22 -15.31
CA GLN A 33 5.24 -25.10 -16.56
C GLN A 33 6.74 -24.91 -16.36
N HIS A 34 7.11 -24.17 -15.31
CA HIS A 34 8.47 -23.74 -15.03
C HIS A 34 8.81 -24.07 -13.58
N GLY A 35 9.18 -25.33 -13.30
CA GLY A 35 9.63 -25.78 -11.97
C GLY A 35 10.94 -25.13 -11.47
N ILE A 36 11.28 -23.92 -11.93
CA ILE A 36 12.53 -23.21 -11.67
C ILE A 36 12.29 -21.74 -11.23
N ASP A 37 11.14 -21.11 -11.51
CA ASP A 37 10.91 -19.68 -11.17
C ASP A 37 9.95 -19.48 -9.98
N ALA A 38 10.33 -20.08 -8.84
CA ALA A 38 9.56 -19.99 -7.59
C ALA A 38 9.36 -18.53 -7.11
N GLU A 39 10.24 -17.61 -7.49
CA GLU A 39 10.14 -16.20 -7.09
C GLU A 39 9.03 -15.46 -7.84
N ARG A 40 8.86 -15.68 -9.16
CA ARG A 40 7.72 -15.11 -9.91
C ARG A 40 6.40 -15.63 -9.34
N THR A 41 6.32 -16.92 -9.06
CA THR A 41 5.13 -17.54 -8.45
C THR A 41 4.86 -16.95 -7.06
N LEU A 42 5.87 -16.82 -6.20
CA LEU A 42 5.75 -16.17 -4.89
C LEU A 42 5.30 -14.71 -5.01
N ARG A 43 5.85 -13.94 -5.95
CA ARG A 43 5.44 -12.54 -6.16
C ARG A 43 3.99 -12.43 -6.59
N LEU A 44 3.54 -13.29 -7.51
CA LEU A 44 2.14 -13.33 -7.93
C LEU A 44 1.24 -13.73 -6.74
N ALA A 45 1.67 -14.68 -5.92
CA ALA A 45 0.98 -15.07 -4.70
C ALA A 45 0.91 -13.91 -3.67
N ASP A 46 2.00 -13.18 -3.47
CA ASP A 46 2.07 -11.99 -2.61
C ASP A 46 1.17 -10.86 -3.14
N THR A 47 1.17 -10.64 -4.46
CA THR A 47 0.32 -9.65 -5.13
C THR A 47 -1.15 -10.01 -4.96
N ALA A 48 -1.50 -11.28 -5.18
CA ALA A 48 -2.85 -11.79 -4.95
C ALA A 48 -3.25 -11.70 -3.46
N SER A 49 -2.32 -11.96 -2.54
CA SER A 49 -2.54 -11.82 -1.10
C SER A 49 -2.78 -10.34 -0.71
N GLY A 50 -1.95 -9.43 -1.23
CA GLY A 50 -2.09 -7.99 -1.04
C GLY A 50 -3.42 -7.48 -1.57
N LEU A 51 -3.86 -7.94 -2.74
CA LEU A 51 -5.19 -7.64 -3.27
C LEU A 51 -6.31 -8.17 -2.37
N ARG A 52 -6.19 -9.39 -1.84
CA ARG A 52 -7.20 -9.95 -0.92
C ARG A 52 -7.33 -9.12 0.36
N GLN A 53 -6.20 -8.59 0.86
CA GLN A 53 -6.13 -7.84 2.12
C GLN A 53 -6.28 -6.33 1.96
N ASP A 54 -6.28 -5.79 0.73
CA ASP A 54 -6.38 -4.35 0.49
C ASP A 54 -7.65 -3.77 1.12
N LYS A 55 -7.55 -2.56 1.68
CA LYS A 55 -8.67 -1.87 2.31
C LYS A 55 -8.75 -0.43 1.86
N LEU A 56 -9.97 0.06 1.67
CA LEU A 56 -10.23 1.48 1.43
C LEU A 56 -10.33 2.21 2.77
N VAL A 57 -9.23 2.84 3.19
CA VAL A 57 -9.20 3.69 4.39
C VAL A 57 -9.75 5.10 4.11
N VAL A 58 -10.80 5.50 4.84
CA VAL A 58 -11.35 6.86 4.86
C VAL A 58 -11.14 7.47 6.26
N ALA A 59 -10.42 8.58 6.33
CA ALA A 59 -10.11 9.27 7.58
C ALA A 59 -11.02 10.48 7.82
N PHE A 60 -11.54 10.59 9.04
CA PHE A 60 -12.37 11.69 9.51
C PHE A 60 -11.57 12.54 10.48
N VAL A 61 -11.29 13.78 10.07
CA VAL A 61 -10.37 14.69 10.76
C VAL A 61 -11.11 15.98 11.10
N ALA A 62 -11.07 16.39 12.36
CA ALA A 62 -11.79 17.58 12.81
C ALA A 62 -11.20 18.14 14.12
N GLU A 63 -11.41 19.42 14.39
CA GLU A 63 -11.27 19.95 15.74
C GLU A 63 -12.41 19.43 16.66
N PHE A 64 -12.29 19.64 17.98
CA PHE A 64 -13.32 19.28 18.94
C PHE A 64 -14.68 19.87 18.57
N SER A 65 -15.74 19.11 18.84
CA SER A 65 -17.14 19.57 18.73
C SER A 65 -17.62 19.99 17.31
N ARG A 66 -16.96 19.51 16.25
CA ARG A 66 -17.39 19.68 14.84
C ARG A 66 -18.44 18.67 14.35
N GLY A 67 -18.84 17.70 15.19
CA GLY A 67 -19.86 16.69 14.86
C GLY A 67 -19.35 15.51 14.01
N LYS A 68 -18.07 15.17 14.14
CA LYS A 68 -17.39 14.10 13.42
C LYS A 68 -17.97 12.71 13.67
N THR A 69 -18.10 12.31 14.92
CA THR A 69 -18.67 11.01 15.27
C THR A 69 -20.14 10.89 14.86
N GLU A 70 -20.89 12.01 14.90
CA GLU A 70 -22.27 12.06 14.40
C GLU A 70 -22.33 11.87 12.87
N LEU A 71 -21.39 12.44 12.11
CA LEU A 71 -21.31 12.23 10.66
C LEU A 71 -20.99 10.77 10.32
N ILE A 72 -20.07 10.12 11.05
CA ILE A 72 -19.75 8.70 10.86
C ILE A 72 -21.00 7.85 11.13
N ASN A 73 -21.74 8.12 12.21
CA ASN A 73 -23.01 7.45 12.49
C ASN A 73 -24.01 7.66 11.35
N ALA A 74 -24.15 8.89 10.84
CA ALA A 74 -25.09 9.21 9.77
C ALA A 74 -24.76 8.53 8.42
N LEU A 75 -23.47 8.47 8.05
CA LEU A 75 -23.02 7.88 6.80
C LEU A 75 -23.05 6.35 6.80
N PHE A 76 -22.63 5.73 7.91
CA PHE A 76 -22.31 4.30 7.91
C PHE A 76 -23.14 3.46 8.87
N PHE A 77 -23.84 4.06 9.84
CA PHE A 77 -24.52 3.28 10.88
C PHE A 77 -25.98 3.66 11.10
N ALA A 78 -26.53 4.54 10.26
CA ALA A 78 -27.88 5.05 10.42
C ALA A 78 -28.98 3.95 10.37
N ASP A 79 -28.72 2.86 9.66
CA ASP A 79 -29.67 1.73 9.52
C ASP A 79 -29.81 0.90 10.81
N HIS A 80 -28.99 1.14 11.84
CA HIS A 80 -29.10 0.48 13.15
C HIS A 80 -30.21 1.08 14.03
N GLY A 81 -30.88 2.13 13.56
CA GLY A 81 -31.96 2.80 14.30
C GLY A 81 -31.51 3.64 15.50
N GLN A 82 -30.22 3.63 15.84
CA GLN A 82 -29.63 4.38 16.94
C GLN A 82 -28.15 4.73 16.68
N ARG A 83 -27.57 5.57 17.54
CA ARG A 83 -26.14 5.93 17.50
C ARG A 83 -25.27 4.75 17.93
N LEU A 84 -24.42 4.29 17.03
CA LEU A 84 -23.45 3.23 17.31
C LEU A 84 -22.26 3.78 18.09
N LEU A 85 -21.57 4.77 17.51
CA LEU A 85 -20.47 5.46 18.16
C LEU A 85 -20.97 6.57 19.08
N PRO A 86 -20.32 6.80 20.24
CA PRO A 86 -20.73 7.83 21.19
C PRO A 86 -20.47 9.24 20.64
N SER A 87 -21.53 10.05 20.53
CA SER A 87 -21.48 11.40 19.94
C SER A 87 -22.18 12.48 20.78
N ASP A 88 -22.46 12.20 22.06
CA ASP A 88 -23.06 13.17 22.97
C ASP A 88 -22.10 14.35 23.25
N ALA A 89 -22.66 15.52 23.54
CA ALA A 89 -21.89 16.72 23.85
C ALA A 89 -20.94 16.49 25.04
N GLY A 90 -19.64 16.73 24.82
CA GLY A 90 -18.59 16.51 25.83
C GLY A 90 -18.21 15.03 26.05
N ARG A 91 -18.80 14.08 25.30
CA ARG A 91 -18.50 12.64 25.34
C ARG A 91 -18.23 12.10 23.94
N THR A 92 -17.40 12.81 23.18
CA THR A 92 -16.91 12.35 21.87
C THR A 92 -15.71 11.42 22.05
N THR A 93 -15.41 10.61 21.03
CA THR A 93 -14.25 9.71 20.98
C THR A 93 -12.97 10.41 21.47
N MET A 94 -12.36 9.89 22.54
CA MET A 94 -11.15 10.47 23.18
C MET A 94 -9.85 9.85 22.65
N CYS A 95 -9.95 8.70 21.97
CA CYS A 95 -8.82 8.06 21.32
C CYS A 95 -9.04 7.86 19.82
N PRO A 96 -7.97 7.84 19.01
CA PRO A 96 -8.04 7.46 17.61
C PRO A 96 -8.62 6.05 17.47
N THR A 97 -9.63 5.90 16.63
CA THR A 97 -10.40 4.66 16.51
C THR A 97 -10.46 4.19 15.07
N GLU A 98 -10.10 2.94 14.83
CA GLU A 98 -10.20 2.27 13.53
C GLU A 98 -11.40 1.31 13.53
N LEU A 99 -12.36 1.49 12.62
CA LEU A 99 -13.46 0.58 12.40
C LEU A 99 -13.24 -0.21 11.11
N TYR A 100 -13.31 -1.53 11.18
CA TYR A 100 -13.11 -2.44 10.07
C TYR A 100 -13.92 -3.72 10.30
N ALA A 101 -13.93 -4.61 9.30
CA ALA A 101 -14.40 -5.97 9.46
C ALA A 101 -13.27 -6.96 9.15
N SER A 102 -13.21 -8.04 9.93
CA SER A 102 -12.41 -9.24 9.68
C SER A 102 -13.26 -10.46 10.02
N ALA A 103 -13.39 -11.40 9.09
CA ALA A 103 -14.11 -12.65 9.31
C ALA A 103 -13.31 -13.64 10.17
N ASP A 104 -11.99 -13.46 10.27
CA ASP A 104 -11.08 -14.36 11.00
C ASP A 104 -11.13 -14.14 12.53
N GLU A 105 -11.73 -13.03 12.98
CA GLU A 105 -11.85 -12.67 14.39
C GLU A 105 -13.31 -12.41 14.76
N PRO A 106 -13.78 -12.79 15.97
CA PRO A 106 -15.11 -12.40 16.42
C PRO A 106 -15.23 -10.87 16.57
N PRO A 107 -16.46 -10.31 16.42
CA PRO A 107 -16.71 -8.90 16.65
C PRO A 107 -16.18 -8.48 18.02
N SER A 108 -15.31 -7.48 18.04
CA SER A 108 -14.64 -7.06 19.27
C SER A 108 -14.12 -5.64 19.21
N LEU A 109 -14.09 -5.00 20.36
CA LEU A 109 -13.39 -3.76 20.62
C LEU A 109 -12.05 -4.09 21.28
N ARG A 110 -10.96 -3.67 20.67
CA ARG A 110 -9.60 -3.73 21.24
C ARG A 110 -9.16 -2.33 21.61
N LEU A 111 -8.67 -2.16 22.83
CA LEU A 111 -8.23 -0.88 23.37
C LEU A 111 -6.78 -0.98 23.85
N LEU A 112 -5.93 -0.08 23.37
CA LEU A 112 -4.53 0.01 23.78
C LEU A 112 -4.41 1.00 24.93
N PRO A 113 -3.90 0.61 26.12
CA PRO A 113 -3.76 1.52 27.27
C PRO A 113 -2.90 2.74 26.96
N ILE A 114 -3.26 3.91 27.50
CA ILE A 114 -2.55 5.16 27.25
C ILE A 114 -1.09 5.14 27.73
N GLU A 115 -0.79 4.36 28.77
CA GLU A 115 0.56 4.16 29.33
C GLU A 115 1.54 3.60 28.32
N THR A 116 1.07 2.92 27.27
CA THR A 116 1.95 2.43 26.20
C THR A 116 2.64 3.56 25.43
N ARG A 117 2.23 4.83 25.62
CA ARG A 117 2.90 6.02 25.06
C ARG A 117 4.27 6.29 25.65
N SER A 118 4.56 5.86 26.88
CA SER A 118 5.87 6.05 27.50
C SER A 118 6.91 5.04 27.04
N ARG A 119 6.49 4.01 26.28
CA ARG A 119 7.37 2.96 25.78
C ARG A 119 8.02 3.35 24.45
N ASP A 120 9.12 2.67 24.11
CA ASP A 120 9.88 2.92 22.88
C ASP A 120 9.24 2.25 21.63
N GLU A 121 8.28 1.32 21.79
CA GLU A 121 7.59 0.65 20.69
C GLU A 121 6.59 1.56 19.95
N SER A 122 6.62 1.48 18.61
CA SER A 122 5.64 2.15 17.75
C SER A 122 4.26 1.52 17.82
N LEU A 123 3.22 2.29 17.51
CA LEU A 123 1.83 1.82 17.41
C LEU A 123 1.71 0.69 16.37
N ALA A 124 2.42 0.80 15.24
CA ALA A 124 2.42 -0.24 14.21
C ALA A 124 2.94 -1.58 14.74
N ARG A 125 3.98 -1.56 15.60
CA ARG A 125 4.50 -2.76 16.26
C ARG A 125 3.52 -3.28 17.33
N LEU A 126 2.96 -2.39 18.15
CA LEU A 126 2.00 -2.75 19.19
C LEU A 126 0.71 -3.39 18.64
N LYS A 127 0.26 -3.02 17.43
CA LYS A 127 -0.87 -3.69 16.74
C LYS A 127 -0.65 -5.20 16.54
N HIS A 128 0.61 -5.65 16.47
CA HIS A 128 0.97 -7.06 16.30
C HIS A 128 1.26 -7.77 17.63
N MET A 129 0.99 -7.14 18.78
CA MET A 129 1.22 -7.68 20.12
C MET A 129 -0.11 -7.82 20.89
N PRO A 130 -0.89 -8.90 20.67
CA PRO A 130 -2.24 -9.02 21.24
C PRO A 130 -2.32 -8.88 22.76
N ILE A 131 -1.25 -9.24 23.49
CA ILE A 131 -1.19 -9.17 24.97
C ILE A 131 -1.24 -7.74 25.52
N GLU A 132 -0.91 -6.74 24.69
CA GLU A 132 -0.92 -5.33 25.09
C GLU A 132 -2.32 -4.70 24.99
N TRP A 133 -3.31 -5.42 24.45
CA TRP A 133 -4.64 -4.89 24.17
C TRP A 133 -5.69 -5.43 25.14
N CYS A 134 -6.49 -4.52 25.69
CA CYS A 134 -7.71 -4.87 26.39
C CYS A 134 -8.78 -5.21 25.35
N ARG A 135 -9.30 -6.45 25.37
CA ARG A 135 -10.31 -6.92 24.43
C ARG A 135 -11.69 -7.02 25.09
N VAL A 136 -12.70 -6.47 24.43
CA VAL A 136 -14.12 -6.57 24.78
C VAL A 136 -14.86 -7.21 23.61
N LEU A 137 -15.63 -8.26 23.86
CA LEU A 137 -16.46 -8.87 22.81
C LEU A 137 -17.67 -7.98 22.54
N LEU A 138 -18.03 -7.86 21.27
CA LEU A 138 -19.20 -7.11 20.84
C LEU A 138 -20.26 -8.09 20.39
N ASP A 139 -21.51 -7.87 20.79
CA ASP A 139 -22.66 -8.61 20.28
C ASP A 139 -23.40 -7.74 19.25
N PRO A 140 -23.30 -8.04 17.93
CA PRO A 140 -24.02 -7.28 16.90
C PRO A 140 -25.55 -7.40 17.02
N SER A 141 -26.06 -8.40 17.75
CA SER A 141 -27.50 -8.61 17.97
C SER A 141 -28.06 -7.85 19.18
N ASP A 142 -27.20 -7.32 20.06
CA ASP A 142 -27.58 -6.49 21.21
C ASP A 142 -27.07 -5.04 21.07
N PRO A 143 -27.90 -4.12 20.53
CA PRO A 143 -27.50 -2.74 20.34
C PRO A 143 -27.19 -1.99 21.65
N ARG A 144 -27.71 -2.43 22.80
CA ARG A 144 -27.43 -1.78 24.10
C ARG A 144 -26.04 -2.17 24.60
N GLN A 145 -25.73 -3.47 24.59
CA GLN A 145 -24.39 -3.98 24.94
C GLN A 145 -23.30 -3.35 24.06
N LEU A 146 -23.59 -3.22 22.76
CA LEU A 146 -22.70 -2.62 21.78
C LEU A 146 -22.42 -1.15 22.12
N GLN A 147 -23.47 -0.36 22.41
CA GLN A 147 -23.31 1.04 22.79
C GLN A 147 -22.56 1.20 24.11
N GLU A 148 -22.86 0.38 25.13
CA GLU A 148 -22.15 0.40 26.40
C GLU A 148 -20.67 0.05 26.24
N SER A 149 -20.36 -0.93 25.40
CA SER A 149 -18.98 -1.32 25.10
C SER A 149 -18.23 -0.22 24.35
N LEU A 150 -18.87 0.44 23.39
CA LEU A 150 -18.25 1.52 22.61
C LEU A 150 -18.10 2.83 23.40
N LYS A 151 -18.85 3.05 24.49
CA LYS A 151 -18.60 4.15 25.44
C LYS A 151 -17.20 4.11 26.05
N LYS A 152 -16.52 2.95 26.05
CA LYS A 152 -15.12 2.85 26.49
C LYS A 152 -14.17 3.76 25.70
N LEU A 153 -14.50 4.06 24.44
CA LEU A 153 -13.73 4.98 23.59
C LEU A 153 -13.74 6.43 24.09
N THR A 154 -14.62 6.77 25.04
CA THR A 154 -14.71 8.09 25.68
C THR A 154 -14.16 8.09 27.10
N GLU A 155 -13.63 6.98 27.60
CA GLU A 155 -13.07 6.89 28.95
C GLU A 155 -11.83 7.80 29.08
N THR A 156 -11.81 8.58 30.15
CA THR A 156 -10.68 9.38 30.58
C THR A 156 -10.19 8.90 31.94
N LYS A 157 -8.98 9.29 32.31
CA LYS A 157 -8.42 9.03 33.63
C LYS A 157 -7.65 10.24 34.13
N SER A 158 -7.58 10.38 35.45
CA SER A 158 -6.73 11.37 36.09
C SER A 158 -5.26 10.95 36.05
N MET A 159 -4.37 11.88 35.72
CA MET A 159 -2.92 11.69 35.65
C MET A 159 -2.21 12.91 36.24
N ALA A 160 -1.08 12.70 36.92
CA ALA A 160 -0.25 13.81 37.39
C ALA A 160 0.21 14.66 36.19
N ALA A 161 0.19 15.99 36.34
CA ALA A 161 0.53 16.90 35.24
C ALA A 161 1.95 16.64 34.67
N ALA A 162 2.91 16.26 35.53
CA ALA A 162 4.26 15.90 35.11
C ALA A 162 4.29 14.68 34.16
N ASP A 163 3.56 13.61 34.50
CA ASP A 163 3.48 12.41 33.67
C ASP A 163 2.73 12.70 32.35
N ALA A 164 1.70 13.54 32.41
CA ALA A 164 0.93 13.95 31.23
C ALA A 164 1.80 14.77 30.26
N ILE A 165 2.66 15.67 30.78
CA ILE A 165 3.66 16.40 29.97
C ILE A 165 4.67 15.43 29.36
N GLU A 166 5.21 14.49 30.15
CA GLU A 166 6.19 13.51 29.65
C GLU A 166 5.60 12.64 28.54
N MET A 167 4.32 12.26 28.65
CA MET A 167 3.58 11.54 27.61
C MET A 167 3.07 12.45 26.48
N GLY A 168 3.31 13.76 26.53
CA GLY A 168 2.84 14.76 25.56
C GLY A 168 1.33 14.79 25.40
N LEU A 169 0.59 14.61 26.49
CA LEU A 169 -0.87 14.63 26.57
C LEU A 169 -1.42 15.96 27.11
N TRP A 170 -0.56 16.83 27.64
CA TRP A 170 -0.91 18.16 28.15
C TRP A 170 0.28 19.11 27.99
N ASP A 171 0.01 20.37 27.63
CA ASP A 171 1.01 21.44 27.57
C ASP A 171 0.70 22.55 28.59
N SER A 172 1.63 22.79 29.55
CA SER A 172 1.45 23.85 30.55
C SER A 172 1.57 25.27 29.99
N GLU A 173 2.22 25.42 28.82
CA GLU A 173 2.44 26.71 28.17
C GLU A 173 1.30 27.09 27.22
N ASP A 174 0.45 26.15 26.79
CA ASP A 174 -0.71 26.44 25.96
C ASP A 174 -1.81 27.15 26.80
N PRO A 175 -2.11 28.43 26.52
CA PRO A 175 -3.14 29.18 27.25
C PRO A 175 -4.53 28.54 27.16
N SER A 176 -4.78 27.76 26.11
CA SER A 176 -6.04 27.06 25.90
C SER A 176 -6.15 25.78 26.72
N GLU A 177 -5.06 25.20 27.24
CA GLU A 177 -5.07 23.95 28.01
C GLU A 177 -4.84 24.15 29.52
N ARG A 178 -4.42 25.33 29.95
CA ARG A 178 -4.17 25.65 31.38
C ARG A 178 -5.39 25.43 32.29
N HIS A 179 -6.60 25.56 31.75
CA HIS A 179 -7.84 25.33 32.48
C HIS A 179 -8.14 23.84 32.77
N LEU A 180 -7.38 22.92 32.16
CA LEU A 180 -7.52 21.47 32.36
C LEU A 180 -6.81 20.99 33.64
N LEU A 181 -5.91 21.79 34.21
CA LEU A 181 -5.22 21.50 35.46
C LEU A 181 -6.18 21.65 36.64
N ARG A 182 -6.33 20.60 37.42
CA ARG A 182 -7.12 20.58 38.65
C ARG A 182 -6.31 21.08 39.84
N ASP A 183 -7.02 21.48 40.89
CA ASP A 183 -6.42 21.99 42.14
C ASP A 183 -5.51 20.97 42.85
N ASP A 184 -5.68 19.67 42.57
CA ASP A 184 -4.86 18.57 43.10
C ASP A 184 -3.58 18.30 42.27
N GLY A 185 -3.31 19.11 41.24
CA GLY A 185 -2.15 18.97 40.36
C GLY A 185 -2.30 17.88 39.29
N THR A 186 -3.52 17.38 39.06
CA THR A 186 -3.81 16.37 38.04
C THR A 186 -4.53 16.95 36.81
N VAL A 187 -4.46 16.24 35.70
CA VAL A 187 -5.17 16.53 34.45
C VAL A 187 -5.93 15.29 33.99
N GLU A 188 -7.07 15.48 33.33
CA GLU A 188 -7.80 14.39 32.67
C GLU A 188 -7.19 14.10 31.31
N VAL A 189 -6.77 12.86 31.10
CA VAL A 189 -6.23 12.37 29.82
C VAL A 189 -7.06 11.19 29.30
N PRO A 190 -7.00 10.87 27.99
CA PRO A 190 -7.63 9.66 27.48
C PRO A 190 -7.13 8.42 28.23
N ALA A 191 -8.03 7.49 28.57
CA ALA A 191 -7.64 6.20 29.15
C ALA A 191 -6.91 5.30 28.13
N TRP A 192 -7.16 5.54 26.83
CA TRP A 192 -6.73 4.69 25.73
C TRP A 192 -5.89 5.47 24.72
N ARG A 193 -4.76 4.87 24.29
CA ARG A 193 -3.92 5.37 23.20
C ARG A 193 -4.56 5.17 21.82
N TYR A 194 -5.23 4.03 21.61
CA TYR A 194 -5.83 3.65 20.33
C TYR A 194 -6.97 2.64 20.50
N GLY A 195 -8.00 2.73 19.66
CA GLY A 195 -9.13 1.81 19.60
C GLY A 195 -9.23 1.10 18.26
N MET A 196 -9.54 -0.20 18.27
CA MET A 196 -9.79 -1.00 17.07
C MET A 196 -11.11 -1.74 17.23
N VAL A 197 -12.08 -1.44 16.37
CA VAL A 197 -13.43 -2.01 16.38
C VAL A 197 -13.58 -2.93 15.17
N ASN A 198 -13.61 -4.25 15.43
CA ASN A 198 -14.01 -5.24 14.43
C ASN A 198 -15.54 -5.39 14.49
N TYR A 199 -16.25 -4.95 13.45
CA TYR A 199 -17.71 -4.95 13.41
C TYR A 199 -18.24 -5.45 12.05
N PRO A 200 -19.22 -6.39 12.02
CA PRO A 200 -19.72 -7.01 10.80
C PRO A 200 -20.73 -6.13 10.07
N HIS A 201 -20.27 -4.99 9.54
CA HIS A 201 -21.07 -4.10 8.71
C HIS A 201 -20.86 -4.38 7.22
N PRO A 202 -21.88 -4.36 6.35
CA PRO A 202 -21.74 -4.65 4.91
C PRO A 202 -20.62 -3.85 4.23
N LEU A 203 -20.58 -2.53 4.44
CA LEU A 203 -19.51 -1.69 3.89
C LEU A 203 -18.11 -2.05 4.42
N LEU A 204 -18.00 -2.38 5.71
CA LEU A 204 -16.71 -2.73 6.31
C LEU A 204 -16.22 -4.10 5.82
N GLN A 205 -17.13 -5.07 5.68
CA GLN A 205 -16.86 -6.40 5.12
C GLN A 205 -16.45 -6.34 3.65
N ALA A 206 -17.03 -5.41 2.90
CA ALA A 206 -16.67 -5.17 1.51
C ALA A 206 -15.29 -4.47 1.37
N GLY A 207 -14.65 -4.06 2.47
CA GLY A 207 -13.26 -3.61 2.50
C GLY A 207 -13.07 -2.14 2.85
N LEU A 208 -14.12 -1.43 3.30
CA LEU A 208 -14.00 -0.09 3.86
C LEU A 208 -13.39 -0.15 5.27
N THR A 209 -12.44 0.73 5.56
CA THR A 209 -11.94 1.00 6.90
C THR A 209 -12.19 2.48 7.23
N ILE A 210 -12.81 2.75 8.37
CA ILE A 210 -13.06 4.11 8.84
C ILE A 210 -12.05 4.44 9.93
N LEU A 211 -11.36 5.56 9.78
CA LEU A 211 -10.49 6.10 10.82
C LEU A 211 -11.14 7.33 11.43
N ASP A 212 -11.55 7.21 12.69
CA ASP A 212 -12.08 8.30 13.50
C ASP A 212 -10.97 8.91 14.35
N THR A 213 -10.50 10.13 14.02
CA THR A 213 -9.38 10.75 14.76
C THR A 213 -9.89 11.78 15.76
N PRO A 214 -9.57 11.72 17.07
CA PRO A 214 -10.04 12.68 18.08
C PRO A 214 -9.67 14.13 17.72
N GLY A 215 -10.25 15.10 18.43
CA GLY A 215 -9.97 16.53 18.22
C GLY A 215 -8.47 16.81 18.11
N LEU A 216 -8.06 17.63 17.13
CA LEU A 216 -6.67 17.64 16.66
C LEU A 216 -5.57 18.04 17.64
N ASN A 217 -5.90 18.68 18.77
CA ASN A 217 -4.93 18.85 19.86
C ASN A 217 -4.41 17.48 20.35
N ALA A 218 -5.26 16.45 20.33
CA ALA A 218 -4.88 15.06 20.63
C ALA A 218 -4.13 14.34 19.48
N LEU A 219 -4.21 14.83 18.23
CA LEU A 219 -3.45 14.30 17.08
C LEU A 219 -2.03 14.89 17.00
N GLY A 220 -1.84 16.15 17.37
CA GLY A 220 -0.50 16.76 17.50
C GLY A 220 0.36 16.02 18.54
N ALA A 221 -0.31 15.49 19.56
CA ALA A 221 0.26 14.58 20.54
C ALA A 221 0.66 13.21 19.97
N GLU A 222 0.16 12.75 18.81
CA GLU A 222 0.53 11.48 18.15
C GLU A 222 1.18 11.67 16.76
N PRO A 223 2.52 11.83 16.69
CA PRO A 223 3.26 11.90 15.44
C PRO A 223 3.03 10.70 14.53
N GLU A 224 2.86 9.49 15.08
CA GLU A 224 2.62 8.30 14.24
C GLU A 224 1.29 8.37 13.49
N LEU A 225 0.25 8.97 14.07
CA LEU A 225 -1.06 9.09 13.42
C LEU A 225 -1.08 10.20 12.37
N THR A 226 -0.40 11.31 12.66
CA THR A 226 -0.29 12.46 11.75
C THR A 226 0.72 12.22 10.61
N LEU A 227 1.78 11.43 10.83
CA LEU A 227 2.83 11.16 9.85
C LEU A 227 2.65 9.85 9.06
N SER A 228 1.91 8.87 9.60
CA SER A 228 1.73 7.57 8.92
C SER A 228 0.28 7.23 8.61
N VAL A 229 -0.69 7.52 9.49
CA VAL A 229 -2.06 7.01 9.28
C VAL A 229 -2.89 7.94 8.39
N ILE A 230 -2.85 9.26 8.62
CA ILE A 230 -3.56 10.23 7.76
C ILE A 230 -2.97 10.27 6.34
N PRO A 231 -1.63 10.30 6.13
CA PRO A 231 -1.06 10.29 4.78
C PRO A 231 -1.32 9.00 3.99
N ASN A 232 -1.50 7.87 4.68
CA ASN A 232 -1.84 6.60 4.04
C ASN A 232 -3.35 6.40 3.85
N ALA A 233 -4.19 7.34 4.29
CA ALA A 233 -5.62 7.30 4.02
C ALA A 233 -5.90 7.61 2.54
N HIS A 234 -6.84 6.88 1.93
CA HIS A 234 -7.20 7.07 0.53
C HIS A 234 -8.07 8.30 0.32
N ALA A 235 -8.89 8.64 1.32
CA ALA A 235 -9.65 9.87 1.38
C ALA A 235 -9.64 10.47 2.79
N VAL A 236 -9.56 11.79 2.87
CA VAL A 236 -9.67 12.55 4.12
C VAL A 236 -10.90 13.45 4.07
N MET A 237 -11.82 13.26 5.01
CA MET A 237 -12.94 14.16 5.27
C MET A 237 -12.56 15.11 6.40
N TYR A 238 -12.36 16.37 6.05
CA TYR A 238 -12.01 17.41 7.00
C TYR A 238 -13.25 18.18 7.44
N LEU A 239 -13.65 18.01 8.70
CA LEU A 239 -14.92 18.54 9.19
C LEU A 239 -14.74 19.89 9.87
N LEU A 240 -15.61 20.80 9.49
CA LEU A 240 -15.80 22.14 10.02
C LEU A 240 -17.23 22.27 10.52
N ALA A 241 -17.54 23.37 11.21
CA ALA A 241 -18.89 23.64 11.67
C ALA A 241 -19.32 25.07 11.31
N THR A 242 -20.58 25.23 10.86
CA THR A 242 -21.16 26.51 10.43
C THR A 242 -21.27 27.54 11.56
N ASP A 243 -21.40 27.07 12.81
CA ASP A 243 -21.57 27.89 14.01
C ASP A 243 -20.31 28.69 14.37
N THR A 244 -19.12 28.15 14.08
CA THR A 244 -17.85 28.86 14.30
C THR A 244 -17.17 29.32 13.02
N GLY A 245 -17.59 28.79 11.85
CA GLY A 245 -16.83 28.91 10.61
C GLY A 245 -15.44 28.26 10.71
N VAL A 246 -14.52 28.67 9.84
CA VAL A 246 -13.11 28.20 9.86
C VAL A 246 -12.34 28.98 10.92
N THR A 247 -11.96 28.32 12.01
CA THR A 247 -11.15 28.95 13.05
C THR A 247 -9.66 28.97 12.67
N ARG A 248 -8.86 29.70 13.44
CA ARG A 248 -7.40 29.69 13.28
C ARG A 248 -6.81 28.29 13.48
N SER A 249 -7.29 27.58 14.50
CA SER A 249 -6.88 26.20 14.80
C SER A 249 -7.22 25.28 13.63
N ASP A 250 -8.45 25.37 13.10
CA ASP A 250 -8.86 24.61 11.92
C ASP A 250 -7.93 24.87 10.71
N LEU A 251 -7.58 26.13 10.45
CA LEU A 251 -6.69 26.47 9.34
C LEU A 251 -5.27 25.92 9.53
N GLU A 252 -4.74 25.96 10.76
CA GLU A 252 -3.43 25.40 11.09
C GLU A 252 -3.42 23.88 10.87
N ILE A 253 -4.46 23.19 11.35
CA ILE A 253 -4.68 21.76 11.13
C ILE A 253 -4.72 21.42 9.63
N TRP A 254 -5.51 22.16 8.86
CA TRP A 254 -5.67 21.96 7.43
C TRP A 254 -4.33 22.05 6.69
N GLN A 255 -3.57 23.11 6.96
CA GLN A 255 -2.30 23.39 6.30
C GLN A 255 -1.18 22.42 6.70
N LYS A 256 -1.17 21.99 7.97
CA LYS A 256 -0.12 21.11 8.52
C LYS A 256 -0.36 19.64 8.22
N HIS A 257 -1.60 19.14 8.33
CA HIS A 257 -1.88 17.70 8.38
C HIS A 257 -2.74 17.17 7.23
N VAL A 258 -3.58 17.99 6.60
CA VAL A 258 -4.55 17.50 5.59
C VAL A 258 -4.11 17.84 4.17
N HIS A 259 -3.83 19.12 3.90
CA HIS A 259 -3.57 19.62 2.54
C HIS A 259 -2.33 18.99 1.88
N ARG A 260 -1.36 18.53 2.67
CA ARG A 260 -0.06 18.02 2.18
C ARG A 260 -0.01 16.52 1.91
N HIS A 261 -0.98 15.75 2.41
CA HIS A 261 -0.75 14.32 2.66
C HIS A 261 -1.73 13.35 1.99
N ALA A 262 -2.86 13.83 1.45
CA ALA A 262 -3.87 12.95 0.84
C ALA A 262 -4.10 13.24 -0.65
N ASN A 263 -4.13 12.17 -1.46
CA ASN A 263 -4.51 12.21 -2.88
C ASN A 263 -5.94 12.74 -3.07
N TYR A 264 -6.82 12.51 -2.09
CA TYR A 264 -8.20 12.97 -2.11
C TYR A 264 -8.61 13.54 -0.74
N HIS A 265 -8.86 14.85 -0.67
CA HIS A 265 -9.29 15.54 0.55
C HIS A 265 -10.48 16.46 0.25
N VAL A 266 -11.46 16.47 1.15
CA VAL A 266 -12.67 17.30 1.05
C VAL A 266 -12.95 18.00 2.38
N ALA A 267 -13.50 19.20 2.30
CA ALA A 267 -13.99 19.92 3.46
C ALA A 267 -15.49 19.67 3.63
N VAL A 268 -15.91 19.37 4.86
CA VAL A 268 -17.30 19.10 5.22
C VAL A 268 -17.73 20.14 6.26
N LEU A 269 -18.46 21.15 5.82
CA LEU A 269 -19.06 22.17 6.66
C LEU A 269 -20.36 21.61 7.27
N ASN A 270 -20.27 21.11 8.50
CA ASN A 270 -21.34 20.45 9.23
C ASN A 270 -22.21 21.46 10.01
N LYS A 271 -23.33 20.99 10.57
CA LYS A 271 -24.31 21.76 11.36
C LYS A 271 -25.06 22.85 10.59
N ILE A 272 -25.30 22.66 9.29
CA ILE A 272 -26.08 23.63 8.49
C ILE A 272 -27.49 23.88 9.03
N ASP A 273 -28.02 22.95 9.83
CA ASP A 273 -29.30 23.08 10.51
C ASP A 273 -29.36 24.24 11.51
N MET A 274 -28.22 24.72 12.01
CA MET A 274 -28.13 25.93 12.82
C MET A 274 -28.48 27.20 12.03
N LEU A 275 -28.44 27.14 10.70
CA LEU A 275 -28.79 28.26 9.81
C LEU A 275 -30.25 28.22 9.35
N TRP A 276 -30.99 27.17 9.71
CA TRP A 276 -32.41 27.02 9.36
C TRP A 276 -33.25 27.94 10.25
N ASP A 277 -33.48 29.14 9.76
CA ASP A 277 -34.28 30.16 10.42
C ASP A 277 -35.71 30.10 9.88
N GLU A 278 -36.69 29.82 10.75
CA GLU A 278 -38.11 29.73 10.38
C GLU A 278 -38.68 31.07 9.87
N LEU A 279 -38.01 32.19 10.16
CA LEU A 279 -38.40 33.52 9.67
C LEU A 279 -37.82 33.82 8.27
N LYS A 280 -36.95 32.97 7.74
CA LYS A 280 -36.36 33.12 6.40
C LYS A 280 -36.98 32.12 5.43
N SER A 281 -37.02 32.51 4.16
CA SER A 281 -37.33 31.57 3.09
C SER A 281 -36.21 30.53 2.92
N ASP A 282 -36.54 29.33 2.44
CA ASP A 282 -35.55 28.29 2.15
C ASP A 282 -34.47 28.79 1.16
N SER A 283 -34.82 29.69 0.22
CA SER A 283 -33.87 30.32 -0.69
C SER A 283 -32.83 31.20 0.02
N GLU A 284 -33.24 31.95 1.04
CA GLU A 284 -32.33 32.81 1.82
C GLU A 284 -31.40 31.97 2.71
N VAL A 285 -31.92 30.89 3.28
CA VAL A 285 -31.13 29.91 4.03
C VAL A 285 -30.09 29.26 3.10
N GLN A 286 -30.51 28.78 1.92
CA GLN A 286 -29.59 28.16 0.96
C GLN A 286 -28.52 29.14 0.45
N ALA A 287 -28.88 30.40 0.19
CA ALA A 287 -27.92 31.43 -0.19
C ALA A 287 -26.90 31.73 0.93
N THR A 288 -27.31 31.62 2.20
CA THR A 288 -26.41 31.79 3.35
C THR A 288 -25.45 30.61 3.48
N ILE A 289 -25.95 29.38 3.33
CA ILE A 289 -25.14 28.15 3.32
C ILE A 289 -24.11 28.20 2.18
N GLU A 290 -24.53 28.59 0.98
CA GLU A 290 -23.65 28.68 -0.20
C GLU A 290 -22.54 29.71 0.03
N ARG A 291 -22.86 30.88 0.57
CA ARG A 291 -21.87 31.91 0.91
C ARG A 291 -20.81 31.41 1.89
N GLN A 292 -21.22 30.67 2.94
CA GLN A 292 -20.27 30.08 3.88
C GLN A 292 -19.41 28.99 3.24
N ALA A 293 -19.97 28.21 2.30
CA ALA A 293 -19.22 27.20 1.56
C ALA A 293 -18.18 27.83 0.62
N GLU A 294 -18.53 28.92 -0.08
CA GLU A 294 -17.60 29.69 -0.91
C GLU A 294 -16.47 30.31 -0.09
N GLU A 295 -16.80 30.89 1.07
CA GLU A 295 -15.80 31.44 1.98
C GLU A 295 -14.85 30.35 2.50
N THR A 296 -15.40 29.21 2.91
CA THR A 296 -14.61 28.04 3.33
C THR A 296 -13.67 27.57 2.21
N ALA A 297 -14.18 27.47 0.97
CA ALA A 297 -13.37 27.12 -0.20
C ALA A 297 -12.21 28.11 -0.41
N ARG A 298 -12.49 29.41 -0.30
CA ARG A 298 -11.50 30.48 -0.45
C ARG A 298 -10.42 30.41 0.65
N VAL A 299 -10.82 30.25 1.91
CA VAL A 299 -9.90 30.20 3.07
C VAL A 299 -9.01 28.97 3.02
N LEU A 300 -9.59 27.80 2.71
CA LEU A 300 -8.85 26.55 2.60
C LEU A 300 -8.09 26.38 1.27
N LYS A 301 -8.28 27.30 0.32
CA LYS A 301 -7.75 27.25 -1.06
C LYS A 301 -8.15 25.96 -1.79
N LEU A 302 -9.41 25.57 -1.63
CA LEU A 302 -10.03 24.43 -2.28
C LEU A 302 -10.94 24.87 -3.42
N PRO A 303 -11.11 24.04 -4.47
CA PRO A 303 -12.21 24.24 -5.40
C PRO A 303 -13.54 24.04 -4.65
N ARG A 304 -14.55 24.86 -4.98
CA ARG A 304 -15.90 24.80 -4.37
C ARG A 304 -16.52 23.40 -4.44
N SER A 305 -16.22 22.63 -5.49
CA SER A 305 -16.67 21.24 -5.68
C SER A 305 -16.14 20.25 -4.63
N ARG A 306 -15.15 20.64 -3.82
CA ARG A 306 -14.61 19.86 -2.70
C ARG A 306 -15.06 20.35 -1.32
N VAL A 307 -16.02 21.27 -1.28
CA VAL A 307 -16.63 21.74 -0.03
C VAL A 307 -18.07 21.26 0.01
N PHE A 308 -18.42 20.49 1.03
CA PHE A 308 -19.75 19.92 1.21
C PHE A 308 -20.40 20.51 2.44
N THR A 309 -21.70 20.78 2.36
CA THR A 309 -22.46 21.39 3.44
C THR A 309 -23.49 20.38 3.93
N VAL A 310 -23.42 20.00 5.20
CA VAL A 310 -24.25 18.91 5.73
C VAL A 310 -24.78 19.21 7.13
N SER A 311 -25.89 18.55 7.47
CA SER A 311 -26.31 18.37 8.86
C SER A 311 -26.27 16.88 9.19
N ALA A 312 -25.19 16.43 9.83
CA ALA A 312 -25.04 15.04 10.24
C ALA A 312 -26.17 14.58 11.17
N GLN A 313 -26.56 15.43 12.13
CA GLN A 313 -27.63 15.14 13.08
C GLN A 313 -28.96 14.92 12.35
N LYS A 314 -29.33 15.84 11.45
CA LYS A 314 -30.61 15.73 10.71
C LYS A 314 -30.58 14.58 9.71
N ALA A 315 -29.44 14.29 9.09
CA ALA A 315 -29.26 13.11 8.24
C ALA A 315 -29.52 11.80 9.00
N LEU A 316 -28.97 11.67 10.21
CA LEU A 316 -29.18 10.50 11.06
C LEU A 316 -30.65 10.38 11.47
N VAL A 317 -31.25 11.46 11.97
CA VAL A 317 -32.67 11.49 12.37
C VAL A 317 -33.59 11.16 11.19
N ALA A 318 -33.33 11.75 10.02
CA ALA A 318 -34.10 11.51 8.81
C ALA A 318 -34.08 10.03 8.40
N THR A 319 -32.92 9.39 8.48
CA THR A 319 -32.77 7.98 8.12
C THR A 319 -33.49 7.07 9.10
N ILE A 320 -33.32 7.31 10.42
CA ILE A 320 -33.99 6.52 11.47
C ILE A 320 -35.52 6.65 11.39
N ARG A 321 -36.02 7.85 11.07
CA ARG A 321 -37.48 8.14 10.98
C ARG A 321 -38.09 7.87 9.60
N GLY A 322 -37.28 7.57 8.58
CA GLY A 322 -37.74 7.43 7.20
C GLY A 322 -38.21 8.74 6.55
N ASP A 323 -37.68 9.90 6.96
CA ASP A 323 -38.03 11.22 6.43
C ASP A 323 -37.13 11.59 5.24
N ALA A 324 -37.62 11.32 4.02
CA ALA A 324 -36.88 11.58 2.79
C ALA A 324 -36.63 13.09 2.56
N ALA A 325 -37.58 13.96 2.92
CA ALA A 325 -37.44 15.40 2.71
C ALA A 325 -36.34 15.98 3.61
N LEU A 326 -36.31 15.57 4.88
CA LEU A 326 -35.25 15.98 5.81
C LEU A 326 -33.87 15.42 5.41
N ARG A 327 -33.81 14.23 4.83
CA ARG A 327 -32.57 13.62 4.32
C ARG A 327 -31.99 14.42 3.14
N VAL A 328 -32.83 14.84 2.20
CA VAL A 328 -32.40 15.73 1.11
C VAL A 328 -31.93 17.07 1.67
N ARG A 329 -32.72 17.66 2.58
CA ARG A 329 -32.40 18.96 3.21
C ARG A 329 -31.10 18.92 4.03
N SER A 330 -30.73 17.76 4.59
CA SER A 330 -29.50 17.61 5.37
C SER A 330 -28.23 17.57 4.52
N GLY A 331 -28.35 17.46 3.18
CA GLY A 331 -27.22 17.49 2.24
C GLY A 331 -26.32 16.25 2.21
N ILE A 332 -26.64 15.20 2.98
CA ILE A 332 -25.78 14.03 3.18
C ILE A 332 -25.54 13.23 1.89
N GLU A 333 -26.53 13.23 0.99
CA GLU A 333 -26.49 12.47 -0.27
C GLU A 333 -25.33 12.89 -1.17
N SER A 334 -24.92 14.16 -1.10
CA SER A 334 -23.76 14.67 -1.86
C SER A 334 -22.44 14.04 -1.41
N LEU A 335 -22.30 13.73 -0.12
CA LEU A 335 -21.13 13.01 0.43
C LEU A 335 -21.18 11.52 0.11
N GLU A 336 -22.36 10.90 0.18
CA GLU A 336 -22.54 9.50 -0.24
C GLU A 336 -22.20 9.34 -1.73
N TYR A 337 -22.66 10.27 -2.57
CA TYR A 337 -22.36 10.30 -4.00
C TYR A 337 -20.86 10.44 -4.26
N LEU A 338 -20.17 11.34 -3.54
CA LEU A 338 -18.73 11.53 -3.62
C LEU A 338 -17.96 10.23 -3.31
N LEU A 339 -18.31 9.57 -2.21
CA LEU A 339 -17.70 8.31 -1.80
C LEU A 339 -17.89 7.24 -2.89
N ALA A 340 -19.12 7.07 -3.34
CA ALA A 340 -19.52 6.06 -4.32
C ALA A 340 -18.90 6.29 -5.71
N HIS A 341 -18.88 7.52 -6.22
CA HIS A 341 -18.57 7.80 -7.62
C HIS A 341 -17.20 8.43 -7.86
N GLN A 342 -16.49 8.86 -6.81
CA GLN A 342 -15.16 9.46 -6.97
C GLN A 342 -14.10 8.72 -6.16
N VAL A 343 -14.32 8.50 -4.86
CA VAL A 343 -13.30 7.89 -3.99
C VAL A 343 -13.09 6.41 -4.31
N ILE A 344 -14.16 5.62 -4.35
CA ILE A 344 -14.06 4.17 -4.63
C ILE A 344 -13.54 3.92 -6.05
N PRO A 345 -14.06 4.56 -7.13
CA PRO A 345 -13.55 4.36 -8.47
C PRO A 345 -12.10 4.81 -8.64
N ALA A 346 -11.67 5.92 -8.02
CA ALA A 346 -10.28 6.35 -8.09
C ALA A 346 -9.33 5.33 -7.45
N ARG A 347 -9.68 4.75 -6.30
CA ARG A 347 -8.88 3.68 -5.68
C ARG A 347 -8.86 2.43 -6.55
N ARG A 348 -10.01 2.05 -7.11
CA ARG A 348 -10.12 0.95 -8.06
C ARG A 348 -9.14 1.15 -9.21
N ASP A 349 -9.19 2.28 -9.90
CA ASP A 349 -8.37 2.51 -11.08
C ASP A 349 -6.88 2.52 -10.72
N MET A 350 -6.49 3.09 -9.58
CA MET A 350 -5.10 3.03 -9.07
C MET A 350 -4.63 1.58 -8.82
N LEU A 351 -5.46 0.77 -8.15
CA LEU A 351 -5.12 -0.62 -7.84
C LEU A 351 -5.01 -1.47 -9.11
N TYR A 352 -5.97 -1.31 -10.04
CA TYR A 352 -5.95 -1.98 -11.33
C TYR A 352 -4.72 -1.58 -12.14
N HIS A 353 -4.40 -0.30 -12.25
CA HIS A 353 -3.22 0.14 -12.99
C HIS A 353 -1.92 -0.41 -12.41
N ALA A 354 -1.79 -0.44 -11.08
CA ALA A 354 -0.60 -0.95 -10.41
C ALA A 354 -0.39 -2.45 -10.66
N VAL A 355 -1.46 -3.25 -10.61
CA VAL A 355 -1.37 -4.71 -10.74
C VAL A 355 -1.43 -5.18 -12.19
N SER A 356 -2.36 -4.65 -12.99
CA SER A 356 -2.57 -5.12 -14.36
C SER A 356 -1.35 -4.89 -15.23
N HIS A 357 -0.64 -3.76 -15.12
CA HIS A 357 0.54 -3.52 -15.97
C HIS A 357 1.62 -4.60 -15.79
N GLU A 358 1.87 -5.00 -14.54
CA GLU A 358 2.86 -6.01 -14.24
C GLU A 358 2.40 -7.42 -14.65
N VAL A 359 1.19 -7.81 -14.26
CA VAL A 359 0.69 -9.17 -14.51
C VAL A 359 0.45 -9.39 -16.00
N VAL A 360 -0.09 -8.39 -16.72
CA VAL A 360 -0.32 -8.47 -18.17
C VAL A 360 1.02 -8.59 -18.91
N SER A 361 2.03 -7.82 -18.54
CA SER A 361 3.37 -7.94 -19.15
C SER A 361 3.95 -9.36 -18.98
N LEU A 362 3.83 -9.94 -17.78
CA LEU A 362 4.28 -11.31 -17.55
C LEU A 362 3.47 -12.32 -18.35
N LEU A 363 2.16 -12.10 -18.48
CA LEU A 363 1.28 -12.99 -19.22
C LEU A 363 1.59 -12.96 -20.72
N ASP A 364 1.83 -11.77 -21.28
CA ASP A 364 2.25 -11.59 -22.67
C ASP A 364 3.58 -12.29 -22.95
N GLU A 365 4.56 -12.16 -22.04
CA GLU A 365 5.82 -12.91 -22.12
C GLU A 365 5.59 -14.42 -22.18
N SER A 366 4.73 -14.96 -21.30
CA SER A 366 4.38 -16.39 -21.27
C SER A 366 3.67 -16.83 -22.56
N GLN A 367 2.78 -16.00 -23.13
CA GLN A 367 2.12 -16.31 -24.40
C GLN A 367 3.11 -16.35 -25.57
N VAL A 368 4.08 -15.43 -25.59
CA VAL A 368 5.13 -15.38 -26.60
C VAL A 368 6.06 -16.59 -26.48
N ASP A 369 6.50 -16.94 -25.26
CA ASP A 369 7.36 -18.11 -25.04
C ASP A 369 6.67 -19.42 -25.43
N LEU A 370 5.42 -19.60 -25.01
CA LEU A 370 4.63 -20.78 -25.35
C LEU A 370 4.40 -20.90 -26.86
N SER A 371 4.13 -19.79 -27.54
CA SER A 371 4.00 -19.77 -29.00
C SER A 371 5.32 -20.09 -29.71
N ALA A 372 6.46 -19.63 -29.17
CA ALA A 372 7.78 -19.95 -29.69
C ALA A 372 8.14 -21.44 -29.48
N ARG A 373 7.81 -22.02 -28.32
CA ARG A 373 7.97 -23.46 -28.03
C ARG A 373 7.13 -24.31 -28.99
N LEU A 374 5.86 -23.97 -29.18
CA LEU A 374 4.96 -24.69 -30.09
C LEU A 374 5.46 -24.63 -31.54
N LYS A 375 5.97 -23.48 -31.98
CA LYS A 375 6.61 -23.35 -33.30
C LYS A 375 7.86 -24.22 -33.41
N ARG A 376 8.77 -24.17 -32.43
CA ARG A 376 9.99 -25.00 -32.40
C ARG A 376 9.67 -26.50 -32.51
N SER A 377 8.74 -27.02 -31.71
CA SER A 377 8.35 -28.43 -31.74
C SER A 377 7.67 -28.81 -33.07
N SER A 378 6.88 -27.90 -33.65
CA SER A 378 6.27 -28.11 -34.97
C SER A 378 7.32 -28.17 -36.09
N ASP A 379 8.31 -27.27 -36.05
CA ASP A 379 9.43 -27.25 -37.00
C ASP A 379 10.31 -28.51 -36.86
N GLU A 380 10.56 -28.99 -35.63
CA GLU A 380 11.24 -30.26 -35.36
C GLU A 380 10.49 -31.44 -35.98
N LEU A 381 9.17 -31.51 -35.80
CA LEU A 381 8.35 -32.57 -36.38
C LEU A 381 8.40 -32.57 -37.92
N ILE A 382 8.37 -31.39 -38.55
CA ILE A 382 8.51 -31.25 -40.01
C ILE A 382 9.89 -31.76 -40.45
N GLN A 383 10.97 -31.36 -39.77
CA GLN A 383 12.31 -31.81 -40.11
C GLN A 383 12.49 -33.32 -39.95
N LEU A 384 12.00 -33.89 -38.84
CA LEU A 384 12.03 -35.35 -38.62
C LEU A 384 11.24 -36.09 -39.72
N SER A 385 10.11 -35.53 -40.16
CA SER A 385 9.34 -36.10 -41.28
C SER A 385 10.10 -36.06 -42.60
N GLN A 386 10.89 -35.00 -42.85
CA GLN A 386 11.72 -34.86 -44.06
C GLN A 386 12.94 -35.77 -44.04
N LEU A 387 13.40 -36.22 -42.87
CA LEU A 387 14.48 -37.20 -42.73
C LEU A 387 14.00 -38.63 -42.99
N SER A 388 12.69 -38.86 -42.95
CA SER A 388 12.08 -40.12 -43.38
C SER A 388 12.31 -40.32 -44.88
N GLY A 389 13.14 -41.30 -45.24
CA GLY A 389 13.46 -41.62 -46.65
C GLY A 389 14.71 -40.94 -47.24
N LYS A 390 15.52 -40.22 -46.44
CA LYS A 390 16.80 -39.63 -46.90
C LYS A 390 18.02 -40.53 -46.63
N ASN A 391 19.09 -40.34 -47.41
CA ASN A 391 20.34 -41.10 -47.30
C ASN A 391 21.14 -40.76 -46.03
N ARG A 392 21.80 -41.78 -45.45
CA ARG A 392 22.64 -41.73 -44.24
C ARG A 392 23.69 -40.59 -44.28
N GLU A 393 24.25 -40.32 -45.45
CA GLU A 393 25.28 -39.31 -45.67
C GLU A 393 24.80 -37.87 -45.37
N LEU A 394 23.53 -37.56 -45.68
CA LEU A 394 22.95 -36.24 -45.39
C LEU A 394 22.70 -36.05 -43.88
N ILE A 395 22.38 -37.14 -43.18
CA ILE A 395 22.21 -37.15 -41.71
C ILE A 395 23.55 -36.92 -41.03
N GLU A 396 24.63 -37.53 -41.52
CA GLU A 396 25.99 -37.30 -41.01
C GLU A 396 26.47 -35.86 -41.22
N GLN A 397 26.22 -35.27 -42.39
CA GLN A 397 26.52 -33.84 -42.63
C GLN A 397 25.74 -32.91 -41.70
N THR A 398 24.45 -33.21 -41.47
CA THR A 398 23.61 -32.42 -40.55
C THR A 398 24.13 -32.51 -39.11
N ARG A 399 24.55 -33.70 -38.68
CA ARG A 399 25.18 -33.92 -37.36
C ARG A 399 26.48 -33.14 -37.22
N ALA A 400 27.36 -33.19 -38.22
CA ALA A 400 28.63 -32.47 -38.19
C ALA A 400 28.44 -30.95 -38.09
N THR A 401 27.48 -30.40 -38.84
CA THR A 401 27.10 -28.98 -38.77
C THR A 401 26.60 -28.61 -37.37
N LEU A 402 25.71 -29.42 -36.81
CA LEU A 402 25.12 -29.20 -35.48
C LEU A 402 26.16 -29.31 -34.34
N GLN A 403 27.16 -30.18 -34.50
CA GLN A 403 28.26 -30.32 -33.55
C GLN A 403 29.12 -29.05 -33.51
N LYS A 404 29.44 -28.49 -34.69
CA LYS A 404 30.20 -27.24 -34.79
C LYS A 404 29.45 -26.05 -34.17
N GLU A 405 28.14 -26.00 -34.35
CA GLU A 405 27.26 -25.01 -33.70
C GLU A 405 27.31 -25.16 -32.17
N LYS A 406 27.19 -26.38 -31.64
CA LYS A 406 27.32 -26.66 -30.21
C LYS A 406 28.66 -26.23 -29.63
N ASP A 407 29.77 -26.55 -30.28
CA ASP A 407 31.11 -26.20 -29.79
C ASP A 407 31.28 -24.67 -29.70
N SER A 408 30.77 -23.95 -30.71
CA SER A 408 30.75 -22.49 -30.70
C SER A 408 29.84 -21.94 -29.59
N TYR A 409 28.72 -22.60 -29.30
CA TYR A 409 27.78 -22.19 -28.26
C TYR A 409 28.35 -22.38 -26.85
N ASP A 410 28.96 -23.54 -26.60
CA ASP A 410 29.58 -23.88 -25.32
C ASP A 410 30.72 -22.90 -24.97
N ALA A 411 31.54 -22.49 -25.95
CA ALA A 411 32.57 -21.47 -25.74
C ALA A 411 31.99 -20.10 -25.31
N THR A 412 30.89 -19.66 -25.92
CA THR A 412 30.22 -18.41 -25.53
C THR A 412 29.55 -18.55 -24.15
N ALA A 413 28.98 -19.72 -23.84
CA ALA A 413 28.38 -20.01 -22.53
C ALA A 413 29.40 -20.00 -21.38
N ASP A 414 30.62 -20.51 -21.61
CA ASP A 414 31.70 -20.46 -20.62
C ASP A 414 32.15 -19.02 -20.34
N GLN A 415 32.27 -18.19 -21.38
CA GLN A 415 32.54 -16.76 -21.21
C GLN A 415 31.46 -16.07 -20.38
N PHE A 416 30.19 -16.40 -20.62
CA PHE A 416 29.06 -15.88 -19.84
C PHE A 416 29.14 -16.28 -18.37
N ARG A 417 29.62 -17.49 -18.07
CA ARG A 417 29.77 -17.98 -16.70
C ARG A 417 30.73 -17.11 -15.89
N VAL A 418 31.77 -16.57 -16.52
CA VAL A 418 32.71 -15.62 -15.90
C VAL A 418 32.01 -14.29 -15.62
N THR A 419 31.31 -13.73 -16.61
CA THR A 419 30.51 -12.50 -16.46
C THR A 419 29.49 -12.64 -15.33
N ARG A 420 28.79 -13.77 -15.27
CA ARG A 420 27.82 -14.06 -14.22
C ARG A 420 28.43 -14.02 -12.82
N LYS A 421 29.61 -14.65 -12.62
CA LYS A 421 30.29 -14.60 -11.31
C LYS A 421 30.65 -13.18 -10.91
N MET A 422 31.09 -12.35 -11.86
CA MET A 422 31.39 -10.94 -11.62
C MET A 422 30.12 -10.16 -11.23
N VAL A 423 29.03 -10.33 -11.99
CA VAL A 423 27.75 -9.68 -11.72
C VAL A 423 27.18 -10.12 -10.37
N GLN A 424 27.26 -11.41 -10.03
CA GLN A 424 26.79 -11.92 -8.73
C GLN A 424 27.54 -11.27 -7.57
N LYS A 425 28.87 -11.13 -7.67
CA LYS A 425 29.68 -10.44 -6.66
C LYS A 425 29.35 -8.95 -6.54
N GLN A 426 29.11 -8.26 -7.67
CA GLN A 426 28.64 -6.87 -7.65
C GLN A 426 27.22 -6.74 -7.09
N GLY A 427 26.36 -7.73 -7.37
CA GLY A 427 25.00 -7.82 -6.86
C GLY A 427 24.97 -8.00 -5.33
N GLU A 428 25.81 -8.87 -4.79
CA GLU A 428 26.01 -9.01 -3.33
C GLU A 428 26.43 -7.68 -2.70
N HIS A 429 27.34 -6.95 -3.35
CA HIS A 429 27.76 -5.63 -2.88
C HIS A 429 26.61 -4.62 -2.95
N LEU A 430 25.83 -4.61 -4.02
CA LEU A 430 24.65 -3.76 -4.18
C LEU A 430 23.62 -4.03 -3.07
N VAL A 431 23.25 -5.29 -2.84
CA VAL A 431 22.27 -5.68 -1.82
C VAL A 431 22.79 -5.36 -0.41
N SER A 432 24.09 -5.52 -0.16
CA SER A 432 24.69 -5.16 1.14
C SER A 432 24.51 -3.67 1.50
N GLN A 433 24.53 -2.77 0.51
CA GLN A 433 24.28 -1.33 0.75
C GLN A 433 22.86 -1.03 1.24
N LEU A 434 21.92 -1.94 0.94
CA LEU A 434 20.49 -1.82 1.26
C LEU A 434 20.08 -2.74 2.43
N SER A 435 21.05 -3.36 3.10
CA SER A 435 20.80 -4.31 4.19
C SER A 435 20.27 -3.64 5.47
N ASP A 436 19.50 -4.41 6.24
CA ASP A 436 19.00 -3.97 7.55
C ASP A 436 20.16 -3.67 8.52
N ASP A 437 21.28 -4.40 8.43
CA ASP A 437 22.49 -4.15 9.22
C ASP A 437 23.08 -2.77 8.90
N THR A 438 23.20 -2.42 7.62
CA THR A 438 23.70 -1.10 7.19
C THR A 438 22.77 0.01 7.68
N LEU A 439 21.46 -0.17 7.54
CA LEU A 439 20.48 0.79 8.03
C LEU A 439 20.51 0.91 9.55
N SER A 440 20.61 -0.21 10.27
CA SER A 440 20.66 -0.26 11.73
C SER A 440 21.86 0.52 12.28
N VAL A 441 23.02 0.42 11.63
CA VAL A 441 24.21 1.22 11.97
C VAL A 441 23.95 2.72 11.77
N ILE A 442 23.40 3.10 10.61
CA ILE A 442 23.08 4.49 10.27
C ILE A 442 22.06 5.07 11.27
N CYS A 443 20.99 4.32 11.55
CA CYS A 443 19.95 4.66 12.50
C CYS A 443 20.50 4.81 13.92
N LYS A 444 21.30 3.86 14.43
CA LYS A 444 21.93 3.95 15.76
C LYS A 444 22.84 5.17 15.89
N ALA A 445 23.65 5.46 14.88
CA ALA A 445 24.51 6.64 14.86
C ALA A 445 23.68 7.94 14.85
N GLY A 446 22.61 7.99 14.05
CA GLY A 446 21.66 9.09 14.05
C GLY A 446 20.98 9.29 15.39
N ARG A 447 20.52 8.21 16.04
CA ARG A 447 19.90 8.26 17.38
C ARG A 447 20.85 8.87 18.40
N ALA A 448 22.09 8.38 18.47
CA ALA A 448 23.09 8.90 19.40
C ALA A 448 23.39 10.40 19.16
N ALA A 449 23.52 10.81 17.89
CA ALA A 449 23.73 12.22 17.52
C ALA A 449 22.56 13.11 17.95
N MET A 450 21.32 12.62 17.80
CA MET A 450 20.11 13.32 18.22
C MET A 450 19.94 13.38 19.74
N GLU A 451 20.21 12.28 20.46
CA GLU A 451 20.15 12.23 21.93
C GLU A 451 21.19 13.16 22.59
N SER A 452 22.35 13.35 21.95
CA SER A 452 23.39 14.28 22.40
C SER A 452 23.09 15.76 22.08
N SER A 453 22.09 16.05 21.26
CA SER A 453 21.79 17.40 20.80
C SER A 453 20.86 18.16 21.76
N LEU A 454 21.37 19.22 22.39
CA LEU A 454 20.61 20.05 23.35
C LEU A 454 19.72 21.13 22.69
N THR A 455 19.86 21.34 21.38
CA THR A 455 19.16 22.39 20.63
C THR A 455 18.40 21.82 19.43
N THR A 456 17.29 22.45 19.05
CA THR A 456 16.49 22.04 17.87
C THR A 456 17.28 22.17 16.57
N ARG A 457 18.21 23.13 16.49
CA ARG A 457 19.15 23.24 15.36
C ARG A 457 20.07 22.02 15.28
N GLY A 458 20.58 21.54 16.42
CA GLY A 458 21.37 20.30 16.50
C GLY A 458 20.55 19.08 16.08
N LEU A 459 19.30 18.98 16.55
CA LEU A 459 18.39 17.91 16.14
C LEU A 459 18.17 17.89 14.62
N THR A 460 17.79 19.04 14.06
CA THR A 460 17.51 19.18 12.61
C THR A 460 18.75 18.85 11.79
N SER A 461 19.94 19.21 12.28
CA SER A 461 21.22 18.83 11.68
C SER A 461 21.45 17.32 11.74
N GLY A 462 21.16 16.68 12.88
CA GLY A 462 21.26 15.22 13.03
C GLY A 462 20.32 14.46 12.09
N ILE A 463 19.10 14.95 11.90
CA ILE A 463 18.12 14.38 10.96
C ILE A 463 18.59 14.53 9.51
N ARG A 464 19.12 15.70 9.13
CA ARG A 464 19.73 15.93 7.81
C ARG A 464 20.91 15.00 7.55
N GLN A 465 21.77 14.81 8.55
CA GLN A 465 22.92 13.92 8.42
C GLN A 465 22.48 12.47 8.27
N LEU A 466 21.51 12.03 9.07
CA LEU A 466 20.92 10.70 8.99
C LEU A 466 20.33 10.43 7.60
N SER A 467 19.47 11.34 7.12
CA SER A 467 18.88 11.23 5.79
C SER A 467 19.93 11.29 4.68
N GLY A 468 20.91 12.19 4.80
CA GLY A 468 22.02 12.30 3.84
C GLY A 468 22.78 10.97 3.69
N GLN A 469 23.09 10.30 4.81
CA GLN A 469 23.73 8.97 4.78
C GLN A 469 22.84 7.92 4.12
N MET A 470 21.54 7.93 4.39
CA MET A 470 20.58 7.00 3.75
C MET A 470 20.49 7.22 2.23
N VAL A 471 20.37 8.49 1.80
CA VAL A 471 20.32 8.88 0.39
C VAL A 471 21.61 8.52 -0.33
N GLU A 472 22.77 8.73 0.30
CA GLU A 472 24.08 8.35 -0.26
C GLU A 472 24.18 6.84 -0.52
N ARG A 473 23.65 6.00 0.39
CA ARG A 473 23.61 4.54 0.21
C ARG A 473 22.73 4.14 -0.98
N LEU A 474 21.55 4.73 -1.14
CA LEU A 474 20.68 4.49 -2.31
C LEU A 474 21.33 4.94 -3.62
N GLN A 475 22.02 6.09 -3.63
CA GLN A 475 22.77 6.56 -4.79
C GLN A 475 23.94 5.64 -5.13
N HIS A 476 24.64 5.11 -4.13
CA HIS A 476 25.70 4.13 -4.35
C HIS A 476 25.15 2.82 -4.93
N ALA A 477 24.03 2.32 -4.40
CA ALA A 477 23.33 1.15 -4.94
C ALA A 477 22.88 1.37 -6.39
N THR A 478 22.37 2.56 -6.73
CA THR A 478 21.98 2.93 -8.10
C THR A 478 23.18 2.87 -9.06
N ARG A 479 24.33 3.42 -8.66
CA ARG A 479 25.56 3.37 -9.47
C ARG A 479 26.06 1.94 -9.68
N LEU A 480 25.97 1.08 -8.66
CA LEU A 480 26.30 -0.34 -8.80
C LEU A 480 25.35 -1.06 -9.77
N ALA A 481 24.06 -0.73 -9.74
CA ALA A 481 23.06 -1.28 -10.65
C ALA A 481 23.35 -0.88 -12.11
N ASP A 482 23.65 0.40 -12.36
CA ASP A 482 24.00 0.89 -13.69
C ASP A 482 25.26 0.20 -14.24
N ASN A 483 26.30 0.02 -13.41
CA ASN A 483 27.51 -0.71 -13.81
C ASN A 483 27.23 -2.18 -14.18
N ILE A 484 26.37 -2.86 -13.39
CA ILE A 484 25.97 -4.24 -13.69
C ILE A 484 25.19 -4.29 -15.01
N LEU A 485 24.29 -3.33 -15.25
CA LEU A 485 23.49 -3.24 -16.47
C LEU A 485 24.38 -3.09 -17.71
N ASP A 486 25.40 -2.24 -17.65
CA ASP A 486 26.37 -2.05 -18.75
C ASP A 486 27.14 -3.34 -19.07
N VAL A 487 27.60 -4.05 -18.04
CA VAL A 487 28.30 -5.34 -18.20
C VAL A 487 27.39 -6.38 -18.84
N LEU A 488 26.11 -6.40 -18.44
CA LEU A 488 25.12 -7.30 -19.00
C LEU A 488 24.77 -6.95 -20.45
N ASP A 489 24.53 -5.69 -20.80
CA ASP A 489 24.19 -5.28 -22.17
C ASP A 489 25.31 -5.61 -23.17
N GLN A 490 26.57 -5.48 -22.75
CA GLN A 490 27.72 -5.93 -23.53
C GLN A 490 27.71 -7.45 -23.75
N ALA A 491 27.41 -8.24 -22.71
CA ALA A 491 27.28 -9.68 -22.82
C ALA A 491 26.11 -10.09 -23.74
N TYR A 492 24.94 -9.44 -23.60
CA TYR A 492 23.76 -9.67 -24.45
C TYR A 492 24.04 -9.35 -25.91
N THR A 493 24.67 -8.21 -26.19
CA THR A 493 25.01 -7.80 -27.55
C THR A 493 25.97 -8.80 -28.21
N ARG A 494 26.92 -9.37 -27.44
CA ARG A 494 27.82 -10.41 -27.94
C ARG A 494 27.08 -11.71 -28.27
N PHE A 495 26.18 -12.18 -27.40
CA PHE A 495 25.36 -13.37 -27.67
C PHE A 495 24.46 -13.19 -28.89
N HIS A 496 23.82 -12.03 -29.01
CA HIS A 496 22.98 -11.69 -30.15
C HIS A 496 23.78 -11.74 -31.47
N ARG A 497 24.96 -11.10 -31.52
CA ARG A 497 25.79 -11.06 -32.73
C ARG A 497 26.33 -12.44 -33.15
N GLN A 498 26.69 -13.29 -32.19
CA GLN A 498 27.32 -14.59 -32.49
C GLN A 498 26.31 -15.69 -32.82
N HIS A 499 25.15 -15.71 -32.16
CA HIS A 499 24.19 -16.81 -32.24
C HIS A 499 22.82 -16.39 -32.80
N ASN A 500 22.70 -15.15 -33.27
CA ASN A 500 21.48 -14.57 -33.85
C ASN A 500 20.22 -14.68 -32.95
N LEU A 501 20.43 -14.72 -31.63
CA LEU A 501 19.36 -14.81 -30.64
C LEU A 501 18.67 -13.45 -30.46
N PRO A 502 17.36 -13.35 -30.22
CA PRO A 502 16.68 -12.06 -30.05
C PRO A 502 17.35 -11.19 -28.98
N LYS A 503 17.58 -9.91 -29.30
CA LYS A 503 18.14 -8.94 -28.34
C LYS A 503 17.20 -8.84 -27.14
N MET A 504 17.70 -9.21 -25.97
CA MET A 504 16.99 -9.00 -24.70
C MET A 504 17.32 -7.60 -24.18
N GLN A 505 16.30 -6.89 -23.71
CA GLN A 505 16.48 -5.63 -22.99
C GLN A 505 16.29 -5.92 -21.50
N VAL A 506 17.31 -5.61 -20.71
CA VAL A 506 17.20 -5.67 -19.26
C VAL A 506 16.62 -4.34 -18.78
N PRO A 507 15.55 -4.34 -17.96
CA PRO A 507 15.01 -3.11 -17.41
C PRO A 507 16.05 -2.45 -16.50
N ARG A 508 16.06 -1.12 -16.44
CA ARG A 508 16.89 -0.38 -15.49
C ARG A 508 16.27 -0.47 -14.09
N LEU A 509 17.09 -0.69 -13.06
CA LEU A 509 16.66 -0.59 -11.67
C LEU A 509 16.47 0.88 -11.29
N ASP A 510 15.24 1.28 -10.95
CA ASP A 510 14.95 2.65 -10.49
C ASP A 510 14.77 2.69 -8.98
N LEU A 511 15.81 3.13 -8.26
CA LEU A 511 15.72 3.40 -6.82
C LEU A 511 15.32 4.86 -6.50
N GLY A 512 14.99 5.65 -7.52
CA GLY A 512 14.66 7.06 -7.42
C GLY A 512 13.40 7.32 -6.59
N ALA A 513 12.39 6.45 -6.69
CA ALA A 513 11.17 6.57 -5.91
C ALA A 513 11.44 6.53 -4.39
N TYR A 514 12.24 5.56 -3.92
CA TYR A 514 12.61 5.43 -2.51
C TYR A 514 13.46 6.60 -2.03
N ARG A 515 14.39 7.07 -2.85
CA ARG A 515 15.19 8.27 -2.56
C ARG A 515 14.29 9.50 -2.38
N ASN A 516 13.40 9.74 -3.34
CA ASN A 516 12.50 10.89 -3.31
C ASN A 516 11.56 10.81 -2.10
N ARG A 517 11.13 9.60 -1.70
CA ARG A 517 10.33 9.38 -0.48
C ARG A 517 11.10 9.73 0.79
N LEU A 518 12.36 9.30 0.92
CA LEU A 518 13.21 9.66 2.07
C LEU A 518 13.48 11.17 2.13
N GLU A 519 13.72 11.81 0.99
CA GLU A 519 13.90 13.27 0.91
C GLU A 519 12.60 14.02 1.23
N ALA A 520 11.43 13.49 0.85
CA ALA A 520 10.14 14.03 1.23
C ALA A 520 9.92 13.94 2.75
N LEU A 521 10.13 12.75 3.34
CA LEU A 521 10.06 12.53 4.79
C LEU A 521 11.01 13.46 5.55
N THR A 522 12.21 13.69 5.02
CA THR A 522 13.19 14.58 5.64
C THR A 522 12.74 16.04 5.60
N ARG A 523 12.21 16.50 4.46
CA ARG A 523 11.65 17.86 4.32
C ARG A 523 10.44 18.07 5.22
N GLU A 524 9.55 17.07 5.30
CA GLU A 524 8.41 17.07 6.21
C GLU A 524 8.86 17.17 7.66
N THR A 525 9.88 16.38 8.03
CA THR A 525 10.46 16.40 9.37
C THR A 525 11.12 17.74 9.69
N GLU A 526 11.87 18.31 8.76
CA GLU A 526 12.45 19.65 8.94
C GLU A 526 11.39 20.74 9.08
N ALA A 527 10.30 20.65 8.31
CA ALA A 527 9.20 21.60 8.41
C ALA A 527 8.51 21.48 9.78
N PHE A 528 8.33 20.25 10.27
CA PHE A 528 7.80 19.99 11.60
C PHE A 528 8.69 20.57 12.70
N CYS A 529 10.01 20.35 12.65
CA CYS A 529 10.96 20.85 13.65
C CYS A 529 11.14 22.37 13.64
N LYS A 530 10.87 23.04 12.51
CA LYS A 530 10.96 24.51 12.40
C LYS A 530 9.69 25.21 12.89
N ASP A 531 8.62 24.47 13.18
CA ASP A 531 7.36 25.03 13.67
C ASP A 531 7.50 25.49 15.14
N PRO A 532 7.22 26.77 15.44
CA PRO A 532 7.24 27.32 16.80
C PRO A 532 6.38 26.56 17.82
N ALA A 533 5.27 25.95 17.41
CA ALA A 533 4.40 25.20 18.30
C ALA A 533 5.04 23.85 18.73
N ASN A 534 5.75 23.19 17.82
CA ASN A 534 6.41 21.90 18.09
C ASN A 534 7.74 22.07 18.85
N LEU A 535 8.28 23.29 18.89
CA LEU A 535 9.46 23.65 19.67
C LEU A 535 9.19 23.70 21.19
N MET A 536 7.92 23.72 21.60
CA MET A 536 7.48 23.79 23.00
C MET A 536 7.28 22.42 23.65
N LEU A 537 6.99 21.37 22.86
CA LEU A 537 6.93 19.98 23.34
C LEU A 537 8.31 19.52 23.84
N GLU A 538 8.38 18.87 25.01
CA GLU A 538 9.66 18.50 25.63
C GLU A 538 10.63 17.79 24.66
N LYS A 539 11.85 18.33 24.61
CA LYS A 539 12.90 17.94 23.66
C LYS A 539 13.18 16.44 23.64
N ARG A 540 12.99 15.68 24.73
CA ARG A 540 13.31 14.24 24.76
C ARG A 540 12.21 13.36 24.17
N PHE A 541 10.95 13.71 24.40
CA PHE A 541 9.80 12.92 23.95
C PHE A 541 9.58 13.04 22.44
N MET A 542 9.72 14.25 21.90
CA MET A 542 9.63 14.51 20.47
C MET A 542 10.75 13.78 19.70
N ILE A 543 11.99 13.81 20.17
CA ILE A 543 13.13 13.17 19.51
C ILE A 543 12.94 11.65 19.37
N ARG A 544 12.46 10.97 20.43
CA ARG A 544 12.28 9.51 20.42
C ARG A 544 11.22 9.06 19.41
N ARG A 545 10.06 9.73 19.39
CA ARG A 545 8.94 9.34 18.51
C ARG A 545 9.14 9.75 17.06
N PHE A 546 9.77 10.90 16.81
CA PHE A 546 10.16 11.28 15.45
C PHE A 546 11.21 10.33 14.88
N TYR A 547 12.20 9.97 15.69
CA TYR A 547 13.17 8.95 15.30
C TYR A 547 12.49 7.61 15.04
N ALA A 548 11.54 7.18 15.89
CA ALA A 548 10.82 5.93 15.67
C ALA A 548 10.04 5.94 14.34
N GLY A 549 9.30 7.01 14.05
CA GLY A 549 8.56 7.17 12.79
C GLY A 549 9.47 7.23 11.56
N LEU A 550 10.51 8.06 11.59
CA LEU A 550 11.47 8.19 10.48
C LEU A 550 12.26 6.90 10.28
N ALA A 551 12.72 6.25 11.35
CA ALA A 551 13.47 5.01 11.25
C ALA A 551 12.60 3.87 10.70
N GLU A 552 11.32 3.81 11.08
CA GLU A 552 10.38 2.82 10.58
C GLU A 552 10.09 3.01 9.08
N GLU A 553 9.75 4.23 8.67
CA GLU A 553 9.51 4.53 7.25
C GLU A 553 10.78 4.36 6.40
N SER A 554 11.95 4.73 6.93
CA SER A 554 13.24 4.46 6.28
C SER A 554 13.53 2.97 6.18
N ARG A 555 13.18 2.17 7.20
CA ARG A 555 13.32 0.71 7.17
C ARG A 555 12.43 0.07 6.13
N LYS A 556 11.18 0.53 6.01
CA LYS A 556 10.29 0.11 4.91
C LYS A 556 10.88 0.45 3.55
N ALA A 557 11.36 1.68 3.35
CA ALA A 557 11.95 2.11 2.08
C ALA A 557 13.20 1.30 1.70
N PHE A 558 14.11 1.06 2.66
CA PHE A 558 15.30 0.23 2.43
C PHE A 558 14.96 -1.22 2.18
N ASN A 559 14.01 -1.80 2.91
CA ASN A 559 13.57 -3.17 2.68
C ASN A 559 12.94 -3.33 1.30
N LEU A 560 12.07 -2.40 0.88
CA LEU A 560 11.49 -2.41 -0.47
C LEU A 560 12.57 -2.24 -1.54
N ALA A 561 13.48 -1.28 -1.38
CA ALA A 561 14.60 -1.09 -2.30
C ALA A 561 15.51 -2.33 -2.38
N ARG A 562 15.77 -3.01 -1.25
CA ARG A 562 16.55 -4.24 -1.19
C ARG A 562 15.86 -5.37 -1.94
N VAL A 563 14.56 -5.59 -1.67
CA VAL A 563 13.75 -6.62 -2.33
C VAL A 563 13.71 -6.34 -3.84
N GLU A 564 13.54 -5.10 -4.26
CA GLU A 564 13.53 -4.73 -5.68
C GLU A 564 14.91 -4.92 -6.33
N ALA A 565 15.99 -4.60 -5.63
CA ALA A 565 17.35 -4.85 -6.07
C ALA A 565 17.66 -6.36 -6.24
N GLU A 566 17.33 -7.18 -5.24
CA GLU A 566 17.49 -8.64 -5.29
C GLU A 566 16.70 -9.24 -6.43
N ARG A 567 15.47 -8.75 -6.63
CA ARG A 567 14.59 -9.14 -7.74
C ARG A 567 15.20 -8.75 -9.08
N TRP A 568 15.66 -7.51 -9.22
CA TRP A 568 16.24 -6.99 -10.44
C TRP A 568 17.47 -7.80 -10.85
N LEU A 569 18.35 -8.16 -9.91
CA LEU A 569 19.51 -9.02 -10.17
C LEU A 569 19.09 -10.38 -10.75
N ARG A 570 17.98 -10.95 -10.28
CA ARG A 570 17.43 -12.21 -10.78
C ARG A 570 16.80 -12.05 -12.16
N ILE A 571 15.97 -11.03 -12.38
CA ILE A 571 15.42 -10.68 -13.71
C ILE A 571 16.52 -10.42 -14.74
N ALA A 572 17.62 -9.79 -14.32
CA ALA A 572 18.72 -9.45 -15.21
C ALA A 572 19.57 -10.66 -15.62
N LEU A 573 19.64 -11.71 -14.79
CA LEU A 573 20.51 -12.89 -14.99
C LEU A 573 19.77 -14.17 -15.41
N ASP A 574 18.58 -14.42 -14.89
CA ASP A 574 17.88 -15.71 -15.05
C ASP A 574 17.38 -15.96 -16.49
N PRO A 575 16.81 -14.98 -17.23
CA PRO A 575 16.34 -15.21 -18.59
C PRO A 575 17.43 -15.75 -19.52
N ILE A 576 18.65 -15.22 -19.41
CA ILE A 576 19.79 -15.68 -20.21
C ILE A 576 20.33 -17.01 -19.73
N MET A 577 20.37 -17.26 -18.42
CA MET A 577 20.75 -18.58 -17.88
C MET A 577 19.80 -19.67 -18.35
N THR A 578 18.50 -19.41 -18.33
CA THR A 578 17.47 -20.32 -18.82
C THR A 578 17.62 -20.54 -20.31
N ARG A 579 17.77 -19.47 -21.12
CA ARG A 579 18.00 -19.61 -22.57
C ARG A 579 19.28 -20.36 -22.91
N ILE A 580 20.38 -20.10 -22.20
CA ILE A 580 21.65 -20.84 -22.39
C ILE A 580 21.46 -22.32 -22.08
N ARG A 581 20.78 -22.64 -20.99
CA ARG A 581 20.50 -24.02 -20.61
C ARG A 581 19.56 -24.71 -21.60
N GLU A 582 18.45 -24.07 -21.97
CA GLU A 582 17.46 -24.61 -22.90
C GLU A 582 18.07 -24.85 -24.29
N HIS A 583 18.84 -23.89 -24.81
CA HIS A 583 19.45 -24.03 -26.11
C HIS A 583 20.54 -25.11 -26.12
N LYS A 584 21.35 -25.19 -25.06
CA LYS A 584 22.31 -26.30 -24.88
C LYS A 584 21.60 -27.65 -24.83
N GLN A 585 20.55 -27.78 -24.01
CA GLN A 585 19.75 -29.00 -23.94
C GLN A 585 19.10 -29.36 -25.28
N TYR A 586 18.63 -28.37 -26.03
CA TYR A 586 18.10 -28.56 -27.38
C TYR A 586 19.16 -29.12 -28.33
N LEU A 587 20.37 -28.52 -28.38
CA LEU A 587 21.47 -29.01 -29.19
C LEU A 587 21.90 -30.43 -28.78
N ASP A 588 22.01 -30.70 -27.49
CA ASP A 588 22.36 -32.01 -26.94
C ASP A 588 21.34 -33.09 -27.31
N THR A 589 20.04 -32.79 -27.11
CA THR A 589 18.94 -33.71 -27.43
C THR A 589 18.89 -33.98 -28.93
N ARG A 590 19.08 -32.95 -29.75
CA ARG A 590 19.03 -33.06 -31.21
C ARG A 590 20.23 -33.86 -31.74
N LEU A 591 21.44 -33.63 -31.22
CA LEU A 591 22.61 -34.47 -31.51
C LEU A 591 22.39 -35.93 -31.12
N ALA A 592 21.89 -36.18 -29.90
CA ALA A 592 21.59 -37.54 -29.43
C ALA A 592 20.51 -38.22 -30.27
N SER A 593 19.49 -37.48 -30.71
CA SER A 593 18.43 -37.99 -31.59
C SER A 593 18.98 -38.38 -32.97
N LEU A 594 19.82 -37.53 -33.58
CA LEU A 594 20.47 -37.83 -34.85
C LEU A 594 21.40 -39.04 -34.74
N GLN A 595 22.10 -39.16 -33.62
CA GLN A 595 22.96 -40.31 -33.35
C GLN A 595 22.14 -41.61 -33.23
N ARG A 596 21.02 -41.60 -32.48
CA ARG A 596 20.11 -42.76 -32.39
C ARG A 596 19.47 -43.12 -33.73
N ILE A 597 19.13 -42.13 -34.56
CA ILE A 597 18.59 -42.36 -35.91
C ILE A 597 19.65 -43.01 -36.82
N LEU A 598 20.90 -42.57 -36.73
CA LEU A 598 22.04 -43.19 -37.45
C LEU A 598 22.31 -44.63 -37.00
N GLU A 599 22.10 -44.93 -35.71
CA GLU A 599 22.26 -46.27 -35.12
C GLU A 599 21.07 -47.20 -35.45
N ASN A 600 19.83 -46.68 -35.42
CA ASN A 600 18.62 -47.43 -35.71
C ASN A 600 17.50 -46.53 -36.29
N MET A 601 17.24 -46.66 -37.59
CA MET A 601 16.19 -45.92 -38.30
C MET A 601 14.77 -46.17 -37.77
N GLY A 602 14.52 -47.27 -37.06
CA GLY A 602 13.24 -47.56 -36.42
C GLY A 602 12.86 -46.61 -35.28
N THR A 603 13.84 -45.89 -34.71
CA THR A 603 13.61 -44.95 -33.59
C THR A 603 12.97 -43.63 -34.04
N LEU A 604 13.02 -43.29 -35.35
CA LEU A 604 12.47 -42.07 -35.93
C LEU A 604 10.96 -41.94 -35.65
N HIS A 605 10.19 -43.01 -35.87
CA HIS A 605 8.75 -43.02 -35.66
C HIS A 605 8.38 -42.78 -34.18
N SER A 606 9.16 -43.35 -33.25
CA SER A 606 8.93 -43.15 -31.81
C SER A 606 9.15 -41.69 -31.39
N ARG A 607 10.19 -41.04 -31.92
CA ARG A 607 10.48 -39.62 -31.63
C ARG A 607 9.42 -38.70 -32.24
N MET A 608 8.97 -38.98 -33.46
CA MET A 608 7.86 -38.23 -34.07
C MET A 608 6.57 -38.33 -33.26
N ALA A 609 6.27 -39.50 -32.69
CA ALA A 609 5.12 -39.68 -31.81
C ALA A 609 5.25 -38.85 -30.51
N GLN A 610 6.44 -38.84 -29.89
CA GLN A 610 6.71 -38.04 -28.70
C GLN A 610 6.54 -36.54 -28.96
N VAL A 611 7.13 -36.01 -30.03
CA VAL A 611 7.01 -34.58 -30.39
C VAL A 611 5.56 -34.21 -30.70
N LYS A 612 4.78 -35.10 -31.32
CA LYS A 612 3.33 -34.89 -31.53
C LYS A 612 2.57 -34.78 -30.22
N GLN A 613 2.91 -35.58 -29.21
CA GLN A 613 2.31 -35.50 -27.88
C GLN A 613 2.64 -34.16 -27.20
N GLU A 614 3.92 -33.77 -27.22
CA GLU A 614 4.38 -32.48 -26.67
C GLU A 614 3.64 -31.29 -27.31
N ILE A 615 3.43 -31.30 -28.64
CA ILE A 615 2.63 -30.27 -29.33
C ILE A 615 1.18 -30.25 -28.83
N GLY A 616 0.60 -31.42 -28.52
CA GLY A 616 -0.75 -31.55 -27.97
C GLY A 616 -0.88 -30.88 -26.60
N GLU A 617 0.07 -31.14 -25.71
CA GLU A 617 0.15 -30.55 -24.36
C GLU A 617 0.30 -29.03 -24.44
N LEU A 618 1.26 -28.52 -25.24
CA LEU A 618 1.49 -27.08 -25.43
C LEU A 618 0.26 -26.34 -25.98
N ARG A 619 -0.58 -27.01 -26.79
CA ARG A 619 -1.85 -26.43 -27.28
C ARG A 619 -2.89 -26.30 -26.17
N GLN A 620 -2.98 -27.27 -25.26
CA GLN A 620 -3.88 -27.19 -24.11
C GLN A 620 -3.47 -26.05 -23.18
N ASP A 621 -2.16 -25.92 -22.91
CA ASP A 621 -1.62 -24.83 -22.11
C ASP A 621 -1.94 -23.46 -22.70
N LYS A 622 -1.88 -23.33 -24.04
CA LYS A 622 -2.20 -22.08 -24.73
C LYS A 622 -3.66 -21.68 -24.54
N VAL A 623 -4.57 -22.65 -24.58
CA VAL A 623 -5.99 -22.42 -24.33
C VAL A 623 -6.23 -22.02 -22.87
N GLN A 624 -5.56 -22.69 -21.93
CA GLN A 624 -5.67 -22.37 -20.51
C GLN A 624 -5.16 -20.96 -20.20
N LEU A 625 -3.96 -20.59 -20.69
CA LEU A 625 -3.38 -19.27 -20.51
C LEU A 625 -4.27 -18.16 -21.12
N GLY A 626 -4.91 -18.44 -22.25
CA GLY A 626 -5.89 -17.52 -22.85
C GLY A 626 -7.14 -17.28 -21.99
N ARG A 627 -7.61 -18.29 -21.25
CA ARG A 627 -8.73 -18.13 -20.30
C ARG A 627 -8.35 -17.26 -19.10
N ILE A 628 -7.15 -17.49 -18.55
CA ILE A 628 -6.60 -16.70 -17.44
C ILE A 628 -6.45 -15.22 -17.87
N ALA A 629 -5.94 -14.98 -19.08
CA ALA A 629 -5.82 -13.64 -19.65
C ALA A 629 -7.17 -12.91 -19.73
N ALA A 630 -8.22 -13.60 -20.18
CA ALA A 630 -9.55 -13.01 -20.29
C ALA A 630 -10.13 -12.60 -18.93
N GLN A 631 -9.84 -13.34 -17.86
CA GLN A 631 -10.27 -13.01 -16.50
C GLN A 631 -9.54 -11.81 -15.91
N LEU A 632 -8.29 -11.56 -16.30
CA LEU A 632 -7.50 -10.40 -15.84
C LEU A 632 -7.94 -9.07 -16.48
N VAL A 633 -8.57 -9.13 -17.65
CA VAL A 633 -9.02 -7.95 -18.42
C VAL A 633 -10.47 -7.57 -18.09
N ALA A 634 -11.29 -8.51 -17.60
CA ALA A 634 -12.67 -8.29 -17.20
C ALA A 634 -12.77 -7.62 -15.82
#